data_AF-A0A7W0A277-F1
#
_entry.id   AF-A0A7W0A277-F1
#
_cell.length_a   1.000
_cell.length_b   1.000
_cell.length_c   1.000
_cell.angle_alpha   90.00
_cell.angle_beta   90.00
_cell.angle_gamma   90.00
#
_symmetry.space_group_name_H-M   'P 1'
#
loop_
_entity.id
_entity.type
_entity.pdbx_description
1 polymer ?
#
loop_
_entity_poly.entity_id
_entity_poly.type
_entity_poly.pdbx_seq_one_letter_code
_entity_poly.pdbx_strand_id
1 'polypeptide(L)'
;MALSSAGLIRLTAAEPIDSGKITQSEEEWSNNCLAGGGEFITIEDGNGNSVESSCQVGSSIETCNWSTKQCTLDVVQPTDSPLQDTRPDGGVGGVFVDDTPTPTPGGRVLTEETPAPATTTAATAAATTTVTSAVTVPPAAASPAAPGVTPPSRTAPLGSASLTLVTATCAPGYDLFAPDADPARECPGPTDGIAFRLAGVDIDATRWSGGDGVGIATFQGLAAGSYLLTERLPEGTAFAFVLGCTSDVRTFASPFFPMAMVGIDGMLRISLQADETLTCDWFDVPAPDAPDLTVQVYDCGSAAPSVETCEPATESHRFVLAPVDGEGNPIAFETDGEGVAGLSGFVGTYTLSEVGRQPCAVESDGADGNANLVLGADREVTARVFHCGQ
;
A
#
# COMPACT_ATOMS: atom_id res chain seq x y z
N MET A 1 -13.29 15.88 -15.31
CA MET A 1 -11.88 15.47 -15.12
C MET A 1 -11.50 15.85 -13.70
N ALA A 2 -11.62 14.92 -12.77
CA ALA A 2 -11.05 15.06 -11.44
C ALA A 2 -9.65 14.44 -11.50
N LEU A 3 -8.63 15.23 -11.17
CA LEU A 3 -7.27 14.73 -10.98
C LEU A 3 -7.29 13.86 -9.71
N SER A 4 -6.87 12.60 -9.85
CA SER A 4 -6.57 11.73 -8.72
C SER A 4 -5.45 12.39 -7.90
N SER A 5 -5.69 12.61 -6.61
CA SER A 5 -4.68 13.08 -5.67
C SER A 5 -3.73 11.94 -5.37
N ALA A 6 -2.51 11.99 -5.93
CA ALA A 6 -1.43 11.09 -5.53
C ALA A 6 -1.16 11.26 -4.03
N GLY A 7 -1.14 10.15 -3.29
CA GLY A 7 -0.76 10.14 -1.88
C GLY A 7 0.70 10.58 -1.74
N LEU A 8 0.94 11.66 -1.00
CA LEU A 8 2.29 12.16 -0.75
C LEU A 8 2.87 11.43 0.47
N ILE A 9 3.79 10.50 0.25
CA ILE A 9 4.62 9.94 1.33
C ILE A 9 5.82 10.85 1.53
N ARG A 10 5.97 11.39 2.75
CA ARG A 10 7.11 12.22 3.15
C ARG A 10 8.11 11.38 3.94
N LEU A 11 9.34 11.30 3.44
CA LEU A 11 10.46 10.71 4.15
C LEU A 11 11.31 11.84 4.72
N THR A 12 11.41 11.93 6.04
CA THR A 12 12.22 12.95 6.73
C THR A 12 13.53 12.32 7.18
N ALA A 13 14.67 12.80 6.68
CA ALA A 13 15.97 12.39 7.20
C ALA A 13 16.18 12.95 8.62
N ALA A 14 16.65 12.12 9.55
CA ALA A 14 16.78 12.48 10.97
C ALA A 14 17.89 13.52 11.26
N GLU A 15 18.81 13.77 10.32
CA GLU A 15 19.94 14.71 10.49
C GLU A 15 20.22 15.53 9.22
N PRO A 16 20.80 16.73 9.33
CA PRO A 16 21.19 17.54 8.17
C PRO A 16 22.33 16.86 7.38
N ILE A 17 22.01 16.46 6.15
CA ILE A 17 22.91 15.71 5.26
C ILE A 17 23.59 16.68 4.28
N ASP A 18 24.81 17.11 4.58
CA ASP A 18 25.56 17.98 3.65
C ASP A 18 26.14 17.23 2.42
N SER A 19 26.32 15.90 2.50
CA SER A 19 26.73 15.04 1.35
C SER A 19 26.77 13.53 1.66
N GLY A 20 25.80 13.00 2.41
CA GLY A 20 25.78 11.62 2.90
C GLY A 20 24.82 10.69 2.14
N LYS A 21 25.21 9.41 2.06
CA LYS A 21 24.39 8.29 1.57
C LYS A 21 23.13 8.18 2.45
N ILE A 22 21.95 8.14 1.84
CA ILE A 22 20.71 7.76 2.55
C ILE A 22 20.65 6.24 2.47
N THR A 23 21.04 5.55 3.53
CA THR A 23 20.91 4.08 3.58
C THR A 23 19.55 3.76 4.18
N GLN A 24 18.57 3.45 3.35
CA GLN A 24 17.36 2.73 3.79
C GLN A 24 17.56 1.24 3.55
N SER A 25 16.97 0.40 4.39
CA SER A 25 16.89 -1.02 4.09
C SER A 25 16.01 -1.25 2.86
N GLU A 26 16.31 -2.31 2.10
CA GLU A 26 15.54 -2.70 0.90
C GLU A 26 14.04 -2.91 1.20
N GLU A 27 13.76 -3.38 2.42
CA GLU A 27 12.41 -3.65 2.94
C GLU A 27 11.64 -2.34 3.21
N GLU A 28 12.26 -1.36 3.86
CA GLU A 28 11.65 -0.03 4.10
C GLU A 28 11.38 0.71 2.78
N TRP A 29 12.32 0.64 1.83
CA TRP A 29 12.16 1.25 0.52
C TRP A 29 11.00 0.61 -0.28
N SER A 30 10.95 -0.72 -0.32
CA SER A 30 9.89 -1.46 -1.03
C SER A 30 8.51 -1.21 -0.42
N ASN A 31 8.40 -1.17 0.91
CA ASN A 31 7.15 -0.90 1.61
C ASN A 31 6.65 0.53 1.35
N ASN A 32 7.54 1.52 1.35
CA ASN A 32 7.18 2.91 1.06
C ASN A 32 6.70 3.10 -0.39
N CYS A 33 7.26 2.35 -1.33
CA CYS A 33 6.82 2.41 -2.72
C CYS A 33 5.48 1.72 -2.97
N LEU A 34 5.21 0.63 -2.27
CA LEU A 34 3.92 -0.07 -2.32
C LEU A 34 2.81 0.76 -1.66
N ALA A 35 3.11 1.44 -0.55
CA ALA A 35 2.16 2.28 0.17
C ALA A 35 1.77 3.57 -0.57
N GLY A 36 2.64 4.09 -1.45
CA GLY A 36 2.43 5.39 -2.11
C GLY A 36 1.46 5.39 -3.30
N GLY A 37 1.10 4.21 -3.84
CA GLY A 37 0.19 4.09 -4.98
C GLY A 37 0.60 4.90 -6.24
N GLY A 38 1.86 5.34 -6.31
CA GLY A 38 2.34 6.32 -7.28
C GLY A 38 3.71 5.97 -7.85
N GLU A 39 3.93 6.38 -9.09
CA GLU A 39 5.17 6.16 -9.86
C GLU A 39 6.37 6.93 -9.27
N PHE A 40 6.13 7.90 -8.38
CA PHE A 40 7.13 8.79 -7.81
C PHE A 40 6.97 8.94 -6.29
N ILE A 41 8.09 9.10 -5.58
CA ILE A 41 8.14 9.49 -4.17
C ILE A 41 8.86 10.84 -4.00
N THR A 42 8.52 11.59 -2.96
CA THR A 42 9.21 12.85 -2.60
C THR A 42 10.11 12.63 -1.39
N ILE A 43 11.38 13.00 -1.51
CA ILE A 43 12.38 12.88 -0.45
C ILE A 43 12.73 14.30 0.01
N GLU A 44 12.62 14.57 1.30
CA GLU A 44 12.92 15.87 1.89
C GLU A 44 14.18 15.78 2.78
N ASP A 45 15.07 16.76 2.69
CA ASP A 45 16.16 16.91 3.68
C ASP A 45 15.70 17.74 4.89
N GLY A 46 16.47 17.70 5.98
CA GLY A 46 16.20 18.49 7.20
C GLY A 46 16.29 20.02 6.99
N ASN A 47 16.67 20.48 5.80
CA ASN A 47 16.76 21.89 5.42
C ASN A 47 15.57 22.34 4.55
N GLY A 48 14.60 21.45 4.28
CA GLY A 48 13.41 21.75 3.49
C GLY A 48 13.62 21.67 1.97
N ASN A 49 14.72 21.11 1.50
CA ASN A 49 14.88 20.77 0.08
C ASN A 49 14.14 19.47 -0.23
N SER A 50 13.53 19.40 -1.41
CA SER A 50 12.82 18.21 -1.87
C SER A 50 13.22 17.78 -3.28
N VAL A 51 13.21 16.46 -3.50
CA VAL A 51 13.43 15.83 -4.81
C VAL A 51 12.40 14.73 -5.05
N GLU A 52 11.85 14.69 -6.26
CA GLU A 52 10.99 13.59 -6.72
C GLU A 52 11.84 12.51 -7.38
N SER A 53 11.64 11.25 -7.00
CA SER A 53 12.31 10.10 -7.60
C SER A 53 11.28 9.07 -8.03
N SER A 54 11.44 8.50 -9.22
CA SER A 54 10.61 7.38 -9.66
C SER A 54 10.88 6.16 -8.79
N CYS A 55 9.85 5.46 -8.33
CA CYS A 55 10.06 4.22 -7.60
C CYS A 55 9.99 2.99 -8.51
N GLN A 56 11.01 2.12 -8.41
CA GLN A 56 10.99 0.79 -8.99
C GLN A 56 11.23 -0.25 -7.89
N VAL A 57 10.38 -1.29 -7.86
CA VAL A 57 10.53 -2.46 -6.97
C VAL A 57 11.87 -3.14 -7.23
N GLY A 58 12.64 -3.47 -6.18
CA GLY A 58 14.05 -3.90 -6.30
C GLY A 58 15.06 -2.73 -6.39
N SER A 59 14.56 -1.52 -6.17
CA SER A 59 15.24 -0.24 -5.95
C SER A 59 16.10 -0.13 -4.69
N SER A 60 17.24 0.56 -4.69
CA SER A 60 17.65 1.34 -3.51
C SER A 60 18.19 2.71 -3.92
N ILE A 61 17.99 3.74 -3.09
CA ILE A 61 18.66 5.04 -3.30
C ILE A 61 20.08 4.95 -2.78
N GLU A 62 21.05 5.30 -3.62
CA GLU A 62 22.41 5.49 -3.13
C GLU A 62 22.69 6.95 -2.77
N THR A 63 22.37 7.90 -3.64
CA THR A 63 22.72 9.31 -3.43
C THR A 63 21.72 10.24 -4.09
N CYS A 64 21.37 11.33 -3.41
CA CYS A 64 20.56 12.42 -3.95
C CYS A 64 21.40 13.70 -4.06
N ASN A 65 21.35 14.34 -5.22
CA ASN A 65 21.95 15.65 -5.46
C ASN A 65 20.84 16.71 -5.42
N TRP A 66 20.82 17.47 -4.33
CA TRP A 66 19.83 18.53 -4.09
C TRP A 66 19.95 19.71 -5.05
N SER A 67 21.16 20.01 -5.54
CA SER A 67 21.38 21.10 -6.48
C SER A 67 20.79 20.81 -7.87
N THR A 68 20.80 19.54 -8.29
CA THR A 68 20.25 19.10 -9.57
C THR A 68 18.86 18.49 -9.44
N LYS A 69 18.35 18.30 -8.21
CA LYS A 69 17.10 17.60 -7.91
C LYS A 69 17.02 16.22 -8.59
N GLN A 70 18.07 15.42 -8.41
CA GLN A 70 18.11 14.05 -8.94
C GLN A 70 18.68 13.08 -7.92
N CYS A 71 18.08 11.90 -7.80
CA CYS A 71 18.63 10.78 -7.05
C CYS A 71 19.14 9.69 -8.01
N THR A 72 20.22 9.02 -7.61
CA THR A 72 20.73 7.84 -8.31
C THR A 72 20.18 6.60 -7.61
N LEU A 73 19.50 5.76 -8.40
CA LEU A 73 18.98 4.47 -7.97
C LEU A 73 19.97 3.39 -8.37
N ASP A 74 20.27 2.48 -7.44
CA ASP A 74 20.92 1.22 -7.78
C ASP A 74 19.84 0.14 -7.90
N VAL A 75 19.85 -0.55 -9.04
CA VAL A 75 18.93 -1.65 -9.31
C VAL A 75 19.69 -2.93 -9.03
N VAL A 76 19.43 -3.52 -7.86
CA VAL A 76 20.04 -4.79 -7.50
C VAL A 76 19.40 -5.85 -8.41
N GLN A 77 20.12 -6.27 -9.45
CA GLN A 77 19.72 -7.43 -10.23
C GLN A 77 19.73 -8.64 -9.30
N PRO A 78 18.66 -9.45 -9.24
CA PRO A 78 18.67 -10.66 -8.42
C PRO A 78 19.81 -11.54 -8.92
N THR A 79 20.87 -11.65 -8.13
CA THR A 79 21.94 -12.59 -8.44
C THR A 79 21.40 -13.97 -8.18
N ASP A 80 21.19 -14.75 -9.25
CA ASP A 80 21.05 -16.20 -9.20
C ASP A 80 22.31 -16.79 -8.55
N SER A 81 22.32 -16.85 -7.23
CA SER A 81 23.34 -17.58 -6.48
C SER A 81 22.81 -18.98 -6.20
N PRO A 82 23.46 -20.05 -6.73
CA PRO A 82 23.08 -21.40 -6.42
C PRO A 82 23.34 -21.68 -4.94
N LEU A 83 22.33 -22.20 -4.25
CA LEU A 83 22.45 -22.76 -2.91
C LEU A 83 23.61 -23.75 -2.86
N GLN A 84 24.74 -23.35 -2.29
CA GLN A 84 25.78 -24.28 -1.87
C GLN A 84 25.49 -24.71 -0.43
N ASP A 85 25.05 -25.96 -0.32
CA ASP A 85 24.99 -26.74 0.90
C ASP A 85 26.39 -26.90 1.49
N THR A 86 26.66 -26.22 2.61
CA THR A 86 27.83 -26.50 3.45
C THR A 86 27.38 -26.94 4.83
N ARG A 87 27.32 -28.26 5.00
CA ARG A 87 27.32 -28.95 6.29
C ARG A 87 28.64 -28.68 7.04
N PRO A 88 28.64 -28.51 8.37
CA PRO A 88 29.86 -28.18 9.10
C PRO A 88 30.59 -29.44 9.58
N ASP A 89 31.87 -29.54 9.23
CA ASP A 89 32.86 -30.32 9.98
C ASP A 89 33.97 -29.38 10.45
N GLY A 90 34.36 -29.53 11.71
CA GLY A 90 35.21 -28.58 12.43
C GLY A 90 36.69 -28.60 12.06
N GLY A 91 37.41 -27.54 12.45
CA GLY A 91 38.87 -27.51 12.42
C GLY A 91 39.51 -26.13 12.46
N VAL A 92 39.77 -25.65 13.68
CA VAL A 92 40.89 -24.78 14.14
C VAL A 92 41.81 -24.08 13.12
N GLY A 93 41.93 -22.76 13.29
CA GLY A 93 43.23 -22.08 13.41
C GLY A 93 43.61 -21.09 12.29
N GLY A 94 43.93 -19.85 12.67
CA GLY A 94 44.80 -18.98 11.87
C GLY A 94 44.43 -17.50 11.81
N VAL A 95 45.02 -16.71 12.71
CA VAL A 95 45.14 -15.25 12.65
C VAL A 95 46.03 -14.85 11.47
N PHE A 96 45.63 -13.88 10.64
CA PHE A 96 46.56 -12.94 9.99
C PHE A 96 45.89 -11.57 9.74
N VAL A 97 46.61 -10.54 10.14
CA VAL A 97 46.35 -9.10 9.95
C VAL A 97 47.28 -8.64 8.83
N ASP A 98 46.78 -7.93 7.83
CA ASP A 98 47.54 -7.04 6.92
C ASP A 98 46.48 -6.17 6.21
N ASP A 99 46.25 -4.90 6.52
CA ASP A 99 47.07 -3.67 6.45
C ASP A 99 47.40 -3.18 5.03
N THR A 100 47.23 -1.85 4.85
CA THR A 100 47.63 -0.96 3.73
C THR A 100 46.62 -0.68 2.57
N PRO A 101 46.75 0.45 1.83
CA PRO A 101 46.51 1.82 2.32
C PRO A 101 45.67 2.70 1.36
N THR A 102 45.16 3.79 1.91
CA THR A 102 44.46 4.91 1.27
C THR A 102 45.35 5.72 0.30
N PRO A 103 44.79 6.34 -0.76
CA PRO A 103 45.38 7.52 -1.38
C PRO A 103 44.60 8.81 -1.05
N THR A 104 45.36 9.83 -0.65
CA THR A 104 44.99 11.23 -0.34
C THR A 104 44.69 12.05 -1.62
N PRO A 105 43.86 13.11 -1.56
CA PRO A 105 43.27 13.76 -2.74
C PRO A 105 44.10 14.93 -3.28
N GLY A 106 43.92 15.25 -4.56
CA GLY A 106 44.62 16.34 -5.24
C GLY A 106 43.70 17.26 -6.03
N GLY A 107 43.74 18.55 -5.67
CA GLY A 107 43.37 19.70 -6.52
C GLY A 107 41.87 20.00 -6.60
N ARG A 108 41.40 21.24 -6.69
CA ARG A 108 42.08 22.52 -6.89
C ARG A 108 41.03 23.61 -6.59
N VAL A 109 41.42 24.62 -5.82
CA VAL A 109 40.60 25.80 -5.50
C VAL A 109 40.54 26.73 -6.72
N LEU A 110 39.33 27.12 -7.13
CA LEU A 110 39.07 28.34 -7.89
C LEU A 110 37.98 29.12 -7.16
N THR A 111 38.39 30.28 -6.66
CA THR A 111 37.58 31.35 -6.08
C THR A 111 36.84 32.10 -7.18
N GLU A 112 35.54 32.35 -7.02
CA GLU A 112 34.87 33.45 -7.72
C GLU A 112 33.80 34.10 -6.83
N GLU A 113 33.55 35.37 -7.11
CA GLU A 113 33.16 36.45 -6.21
C GLU A 113 31.69 36.46 -5.75
N THR A 114 31.53 36.95 -4.52
CA THR A 114 30.28 37.46 -3.94
C THR A 114 29.86 38.78 -4.59
N PRO A 115 28.55 39.00 -4.79
CA PRO A 115 27.96 40.30 -4.50
C PRO A 115 26.88 40.23 -3.40
N ALA A 116 26.94 41.23 -2.53
CA ALA A 116 26.13 41.47 -1.35
C ALA A 116 24.72 42.04 -1.69
N PRO A 117 23.81 42.16 -0.69
CA PRO A 117 22.37 42.15 -0.91
C PRO A 117 21.75 43.54 -1.05
N ALA A 118 20.63 43.62 -1.77
CA ALA A 118 19.76 44.79 -1.74
C ALA A 118 18.58 44.53 -0.77
N THR A 119 18.50 45.37 0.24
CA THR A 119 17.41 45.51 1.22
C THR A 119 16.45 46.61 0.78
N THR A 120 15.13 46.42 0.91
CA THR A 120 14.12 47.45 1.26
C THR A 120 12.76 46.76 1.50
N THR A 121 12.27 46.63 2.74
CA THR A 121 11.41 47.54 3.52
C THR A 121 9.96 47.64 3.03
N ALA A 122 9.05 47.33 3.96
CA ALA A 122 7.59 47.32 3.87
C ALA A 122 6.94 48.71 3.80
N ALA A 123 5.72 48.79 3.22
CA ALA A 123 4.56 49.51 3.79
C ALA A 123 3.28 49.40 2.91
N THR A 124 2.22 48.85 3.52
CA THR A 124 0.87 49.42 3.69
C THR A 124 -0.08 49.65 2.48
N ALA A 125 -1.15 48.84 2.49
CA ALA A 125 -2.59 49.08 2.29
C ALA A 125 -3.20 49.72 1.00
N ALA A 126 -4.23 48.99 0.55
CA ALA A 126 -5.51 49.42 -0.05
C ALA A 126 -5.54 49.94 -1.50
N ALA A 127 -6.17 49.17 -2.39
CA ALA A 127 -7.33 49.61 -3.19
C ALA A 127 -7.83 48.47 -4.09
N THR A 128 -9.12 48.16 -3.96
CA THR A 128 -9.88 47.28 -4.84
C THR A 128 -10.02 47.93 -6.22
N THR A 129 -9.54 47.26 -7.27
CA THR A 129 -9.87 47.63 -8.66
C THR A 129 -10.05 46.37 -9.50
N THR A 130 -11.27 46.14 -9.97
CA THR A 130 -11.62 45.12 -10.96
C THR A 130 -11.04 45.53 -12.31
N VAL A 131 -10.11 44.72 -12.84
CA VAL A 131 -9.59 44.86 -14.21
C VAL A 131 -10.13 43.70 -15.04
N THR A 132 -11.04 44.00 -15.96
CA THR A 132 -11.49 43.09 -17.01
C THR A 132 -10.46 43.13 -18.14
N SER A 133 -9.58 42.13 -18.19
CA SER A 133 -8.65 41.94 -19.31
C SER A 133 -9.28 41.04 -20.37
N ALA A 134 -9.68 41.62 -21.50
CA ALA A 134 -10.01 40.86 -22.71
C ALA A 134 -8.70 40.43 -23.40
N VAL A 135 -8.32 39.15 -23.24
CA VAL A 135 -7.22 38.55 -24.00
C VAL A 135 -7.73 38.27 -25.41
N THR A 136 -7.23 39.03 -26.38
CA THR A 136 -7.45 38.75 -27.81
C THR A 136 -6.35 37.80 -28.27
N VAL A 137 -6.71 36.55 -28.54
CA VAL A 137 -5.80 35.51 -29.07
C VAL A 137 -5.55 35.81 -30.56
N PRO A 138 -4.29 35.91 -31.02
CA PRO A 138 -3.99 36.06 -32.44
C PRO A 138 -4.35 34.76 -33.19
N PRO A 139 -4.84 34.82 -34.44
CA PRO A 139 -5.13 33.64 -35.23
C PRO A 139 -3.82 32.88 -35.51
N ALA A 140 -3.81 31.60 -35.12
CA ALA A 140 -2.70 30.69 -35.37
C ALA A 140 -2.46 30.57 -36.88
N ALA A 141 -1.23 30.85 -37.32
CA ALA A 141 -0.79 30.62 -38.67
C ALA A 141 -0.85 29.11 -38.98
N ALA A 142 -1.52 28.78 -40.08
CA ALA A 142 -1.64 27.41 -40.58
C ALA A 142 -0.24 26.86 -40.94
N SER A 143 0.16 25.80 -40.25
CA SER A 143 1.34 25.00 -40.59
C SER A 143 1.03 24.17 -41.86
N PRO A 144 1.90 24.15 -42.88
CA PRO A 144 1.66 23.37 -44.09
C PRO A 144 1.69 21.87 -43.78
N ALA A 145 0.61 21.18 -44.15
CA ALA A 145 0.45 19.75 -44.00
C ALA A 145 1.57 18.98 -44.73
N ALA A 146 2.28 18.13 -44.00
CA ALA A 146 3.16 17.13 -44.59
C ALA A 146 2.30 16.09 -45.34
N PRO A 147 2.69 15.67 -46.56
CA PRO A 147 1.94 14.68 -47.30
C PRO A 147 2.18 13.27 -46.74
N GLY A 148 1.09 12.64 -46.27
CA GLY A 148 0.84 11.22 -46.55
C GLY A 148 1.56 10.17 -45.70
N VAL A 149 1.59 10.30 -44.37
CA VAL A 149 1.75 9.12 -43.51
C VAL A 149 0.42 8.89 -42.80
N THR A 150 -0.44 8.09 -43.43
CA THR A 150 -1.59 7.50 -42.74
C THR A 150 -1.04 6.68 -41.58
N PRO A 151 -1.37 6.98 -40.32
CA PRO A 151 -1.04 6.08 -39.22
C PRO A 151 -1.63 4.72 -39.57
N PRO A 152 -0.88 3.60 -39.47
CA PRO A 152 -1.51 2.30 -39.63
C PRO A 152 -2.60 2.21 -38.56
N SER A 153 -3.86 2.21 -38.99
CA SER A 153 -4.95 1.67 -38.19
C SER A 153 -4.56 0.23 -37.91
N ARG A 154 -3.95 0.00 -36.74
CA ARG A 154 -3.56 -1.31 -36.28
C ARG A 154 -4.85 -1.97 -35.82
N THR A 155 -5.67 -2.40 -36.78
CA THR A 155 -6.75 -3.33 -36.55
C THR A 155 -6.07 -4.64 -36.16
N ALA A 156 -5.74 -4.79 -34.88
CA ALA A 156 -5.43 -6.11 -34.34
C ALA A 156 -6.62 -7.01 -34.73
N PRO A 157 -6.37 -8.24 -35.21
CA PRO A 157 -7.47 -9.19 -35.40
C PRO A 157 -8.23 -9.24 -34.08
N LEU A 158 -9.55 -9.05 -34.11
CA LEU A 158 -10.42 -9.41 -32.99
C LEU A 158 -10.07 -10.86 -32.66
N GLY A 159 -9.43 -11.08 -31.50
CA GLY A 159 -9.07 -12.43 -31.12
C GLY A 159 -10.31 -13.19 -30.69
N SER A 160 -10.24 -14.52 -30.77
CA SER A 160 -11.34 -15.38 -30.30
C SER A 160 -11.19 -15.78 -28.84
N ALA A 161 -10.22 -15.21 -28.12
CA ALA A 161 -10.01 -15.52 -26.72
C ALA A 161 -11.16 -14.98 -25.85
N SER A 162 -11.33 -15.62 -24.69
CA SER A 162 -12.32 -15.25 -23.69
C SER A 162 -11.76 -15.44 -22.28
N LEU A 163 -12.25 -14.59 -21.38
CA LEU A 163 -12.00 -14.65 -19.94
C LEU A 163 -13.34 -14.78 -19.23
N THR A 164 -13.49 -15.83 -18.43
CA THR A 164 -14.65 -16.07 -17.57
C THR A 164 -14.21 -16.01 -16.12
N LEU A 165 -14.91 -15.23 -15.31
CA LEU A 165 -14.74 -15.19 -13.86
C LEU A 165 -15.91 -15.92 -13.21
N VAL A 166 -15.61 -16.88 -12.34
CA VAL A 166 -16.59 -17.54 -11.46
C VAL A 166 -16.37 -16.97 -10.07
N THR A 167 -17.28 -16.13 -9.62
CA THR A 167 -17.12 -15.31 -8.43
C THR A 167 -17.88 -15.90 -7.25
N ALA A 168 -17.24 -15.94 -6.09
CA ALA A 168 -17.87 -16.27 -4.82
C ALA A 168 -17.39 -15.29 -3.74
N THR A 169 -18.20 -15.12 -2.69
CA THR A 169 -17.82 -14.33 -1.52
C THR A 169 -17.75 -15.27 -0.34
N CYS A 170 -16.63 -15.27 0.37
CA CYS A 170 -16.41 -16.08 1.56
C CYS A 170 -17.13 -15.49 2.78
N ALA A 171 -17.13 -16.22 3.89
CA ALA A 171 -17.58 -15.65 5.16
C ALA A 171 -16.67 -14.47 5.56
N PRO A 172 -17.21 -13.46 6.28
CA PRO A 172 -16.41 -12.42 6.91
C PRO A 172 -15.23 -12.99 7.71
N GLY A 173 -14.02 -12.47 7.49
CA GLY A 173 -12.81 -12.90 8.19
C GLY A 173 -12.26 -14.29 7.82
N TYR A 174 -12.72 -14.88 6.72
CA TYR A 174 -12.26 -16.21 6.27
C TYR A 174 -10.72 -16.30 6.18
N ASP A 175 -10.13 -17.27 6.89
CA ASP A 175 -8.69 -17.53 6.88
C ASP A 175 -8.31 -18.48 5.74
N LEU A 176 -7.83 -17.90 4.64
CA LEU A 176 -7.35 -18.63 3.47
C LEU A 176 -6.14 -19.54 3.77
N PHE A 177 -5.39 -19.27 4.83
CA PHE A 177 -4.16 -19.99 5.15
C PHE A 177 -4.34 -21.01 6.28
N ALA A 178 -5.57 -21.20 6.76
CA ALA A 178 -5.87 -22.26 7.71
C ALA A 178 -5.48 -23.64 7.11
N PRO A 179 -4.95 -24.58 7.90
CA PRO A 179 -4.43 -25.86 7.38
C PRO A 179 -5.45 -26.70 6.61
N ASP A 180 -6.74 -26.49 6.86
CA ASP A 180 -7.86 -27.18 6.24
C ASP A 180 -8.74 -26.27 5.36
N ALA A 181 -8.30 -25.03 5.08
CA ALA A 181 -9.01 -24.09 4.22
C ALA A 181 -9.29 -24.68 2.83
N ASP A 182 -10.57 -24.71 2.45
CA ASP A 182 -11.03 -25.11 1.12
C ASP A 182 -12.05 -24.08 0.60
N PRO A 183 -11.59 -22.97 -0.01
CA PRO A 183 -12.48 -21.88 -0.41
C PRO A 183 -13.56 -22.32 -1.39
N ALA A 184 -13.26 -23.28 -2.28
CA ALA A 184 -14.22 -23.80 -3.25
C ALA A 184 -15.40 -24.53 -2.60
N ARG A 185 -15.22 -25.02 -1.36
CA ARG A 185 -16.24 -25.72 -0.58
C ARG A 185 -16.84 -24.85 0.52
N GLU A 186 -16.04 -23.95 1.09
CA GLU A 186 -16.35 -23.22 2.33
C GLU A 186 -16.92 -21.83 2.08
N CYS A 187 -16.51 -21.17 0.99
CA CYS A 187 -17.13 -19.92 0.60
C CYS A 187 -18.52 -20.22 0.02
N PRO A 188 -19.59 -19.53 0.47
CA PRO A 188 -20.93 -19.76 -0.05
C PRO A 188 -21.00 -19.59 -1.57
N GLY A 189 -22.05 -20.15 -2.17
CA GLY A 189 -22.22 -20.26 -3.61
C GLY A 189 -22.07 -18.94 -4.39
N PRO A 190 -22.06 -19.01 -5.73
CA PRO A 190 -21.57 -17.93 -6.55
C PRO A 190 -22.28 -16.59 -6.31
N THR A 191 -21.54 -15.48 -6.35
CA THR A 191 -22.01 -14.15 -5.95
C THR A 191 -22.22 -13.23 -7.15
N ASP A 192 -23.42 -12.67 -7.26
CA ASP A 192 -23.82 -11.72 -8.31
C ASP A 192 -23.57 -10.25 -7.92
N GLY A 193 -23.54 -9.36 -8.90
CA GLY A 193 -23.53 -7.91 -8.68
C GLY A 193 -22.15 -7.28 -8.45
N ILE A 194 -21.07 -8.06 -8.60
CA ILE A 194 -19.69 -7.57 -8.52
C ILE A 194 -19.27 -7.08 -9.90
N ALA A 195 -18.71 -5.87 -9.98
CA ALA A 195 -18.34 -5.25 -11.25
C ALA A 195 -16.84 -5.46 -11.56
N PHE A 196 -16.55 -6.00 -12.73
CA PHE A 196 -15.20 -6.20 -13.24
C PHE A 196 -14.99 -5.34 -14.46
N ARG A 197 -13.93 -4.54 -14.48
CA ARG A 197 -13.46 -3.81 -15.66
C ARG A 197 -12.22 -4.50 -16.22
N LEU A 198 -12.24 -4.82 -17.50
CA LEU A 198 -11.10 -5.33 -18.23
C LEU A 198 -10.59 -4.25 -19.19
N ALA A 199 -9.34 -3.85 -19.03
CA ALA A 199 -8.66 -2.89 -19.89
C ALA A 199 -7.47 -3.54 -20.59
N GLY A 200 -7.40 -3.37 -21.91
CA GLY A 200 -6.36 -3.88 -22.78
C GLY A 200 -6.12 -2.95 -23.96
N VAL A 201 -5.32 -3.39 -24.92
CA VAL A 201 -5.02 -2.59 -26.13
C VAL A 201 -6.22 -2.40 -27.04
N ASP A 202 -7.17 -3.32 -26.97
CA ASP A 202 -8.32 -3.50 -27.87
C ASP A 202 -9.67 -3.40 -27.14
N ILE A 203 -9.66 -3.32 -25.80
CA ILE A 203 -10.88 -3.29 -25.00
C ILE A 203 -10.74 -2.39 -23.76
N ASP A 204 -11.86 -1.74 -23.43
CA ASP A 204 -12.12 -1.15 -22.14
C ASP A 204 -13.59 -1.40 -21.83
N ALA A 205 -13.88 -2.45 -21.07
CA ALA A 205 -15.24 -2.92 -20.86
C ALA A 205 -15.48 -3.32 -19.41
N THR A 206 -16.72 -3.13 -18.95
CA THR A 206 -17.19 -3.61 -17.65
C THR A 206 -18.19 -4.74 -17.82
N ARG A 207 -18.08 -5.75 -16.96
CA ARG A 207 -19.02 -6.87 -16.80
C ARG A 207 -19.39 -7.01 -15.34
N TRP A 208 -20.55 -7.61 -15.09
CA TRP A 208 -21.07 -7.82 -13.75
C TRP A 208 -21.24 -9.32 -13.55
N SER A 209 -20.81 -9.83 -12.40
CA SER A 209 -21.15 -11.20 -12.02
C SER A 209 -22.67 -11.36 -11.94
N GLY A 210 -23.18 -12.51 -12.38
CA GLY A 210 -24.63 -12.72 -12.55
C GLY A 210 -25.15 -12.37 -13.94
N GLY A 211 -24.39 -11.59 -14.73
CA GLY A 211 -24.80 -11.16 -16.06
C GLY A 211 -24.82 -12.30 -17.09
N ASP A 212 -23.91 -13.27 -16.94
CA ASP A 212 -23.74 -14.39 -17.87
C ASP A 212 -24.07 -15.76 -17.23
N GLY A 213 -24.74 -15.72 -16.07
CA GLY A 213 -25.00 -16.87 -15.20
C GLY A 213 -24.68 -16.52 -13.74
N VAL A 214 -25.20 -17.30 -12.79
CA VAL A 214 -25.03 -17.05 -11.35
C VAL A 214 -23.54 -17.05 -10.99
N GLY A 215 -23.05 -15.92 -10.47
CA GLY A 215 -21.66 -15.62 -10.17
C GLY A 215 -20.73 -15.61 -11.38
N ILE A 216 -21.25 -15.42 -12.60
CA ILE A 216 -20.42 -15.44 -13.81
C ILE A 216 -20.34 -14.05 -14.44
N ALA A 217 -19.11 -13.63 -14.74
CA ALA A 217 -18.80 -12.49 -15.61
C ALA A 217 -17.89 -12.93 -16.77
N THR A 218 -18.31 -12.68 -18.00
CA THR A 218 -17.57 -13.14 -19.20
C THR A 218 -17.16 -11.99 -20.12
N PHE A 219 -15.89 -11.98 -20.50
CA PHE A 219 -15.32 -11.16 -21.56
C PHE A 219 -15.00 -12.05 -22.76
N GLN A 220 -15.44 -11.66 -23.95
CA GLN A 220 -15.29 -12.44 -25.18
C GLN A 220 -14.72 -11.57 -26.31
N GLY A 221 -14.19 -12.21 -27.34
CA GLY A 221 -13.67 -11.52 -28.52
C GLY A 221 -12.36 -10.79 -28.24
N LEU A 222 -11.57 -11.31 -27.30
CA LEU A 222 -10.34 -10.71 -26.83
C LEU A 222 -9.16 -11.11 -27.71
N ALA A 223 -8.28 -10.17 -28.04
CA ALA A 223 -6.98 -10.50 -28.61
C ALA A 223 -6.07 -11.23 -27.61
N ALA A 224 -5.08 -11.96 -28.11
CA ALA A 224 -3.98 -12.41 -27.26
C ALA A 224 -3.21 -11.20 -26.72
N GLY A 225 -2.84 -11.20 -25.44
CA GLY A 225 -2.11 -10.08 -24.85
C GLY A 225 -2.24 -9.99 -23.34
N SER A 226 -1.75 -8.88 -22.79
CA SER A 226 -1.86 -8.55 -21.38
C SER A 226 -3.03 -7.59 -21.14
N TYR A 227 -3.81 -7.89 -20.13
CA TYR A 227 -4.95 -7.12 -19.69
C TYR A 227 -4.78 -6.73 -18.22
N LEU A 228 -5.34 -5.59 -17.87
CA LEU A 228 -5.55 -5.18 -16.50
C LEU A 228 -7.01 -5.43 -16.15
N LEU A 229 -7.22 -6.38 -15.26
CA LEU A 229 -8.52 -6.65 -14.65
C LEU A 229 -8.62 -5.82 -13.37
N THR A 230 -9.71 -5.10 -13.21
CA THR A 230 -10.01 -4.30 -12.02
C THR A 230 -11.39 -4.66 -11.52
N GLU A 231 -11.44 -5.22 -10.33
CA GLU A 231 -12.67 -5.39 -9.58
C GLU A 231 -13.05 -4.08 -8.88
N ARG A 232 -14.33 -3.75 -8.90
CA ARG A 232 -14.87 -2.78 -7.95
C ARG A 232 -15.22 -3.53 -6.68
N LEU A 233 -14.25 -3.60 -5.77
CA LEU A 233 -14.36 -4.32 -4.50
C LEU A 233 -15.67 -3.95 -3.80
N PRO A 234 -16.49 -4.94 -3.39
CA PRO A 234 -17.62 -4.68 -2.51
C PRO A 234 -17.20 -3.90 -1.26
N GLU A 235 -18.12 -3.09 -0.74
CA GLU A 235 -17.87 -2.36 0.51
C GLU A 235 -17.63 -3.36 1.65
N GLY A 236 -16.58 -3.12 2.43
CA GLY A 236 -16.19 -4.00 3.51
C GLY A 236 -15.38 -5.23 3.09
N THR A 237 -14.94 -5.38 1.84
CA THR A 237 -13.99 -6.43 1.46
C THR A 237 -12.62 -6.20 2.12
N ALA A 238 -12.11 -7.20 2.85
CA ALA A 238 -10.75 -7.17 3.41
C ALA A 238 -9.69 -7.49 2.36
N PHE A 239 -9.92 -8.53 1.56
CA PHE A 239 -9.07 -8.88 0.44
C PHE A 239 -9.83 -9.73 -0.59
N ALA A 240 -9.28 -9.82 -1.79
CA ALA A 240 -9.76 -10.71 -2.84
C ALA A 240 -8.60 -11.55 -3.41
N PHE A 241 -8.91 -12.72 -3.96
CA PHE A 241 -7.90 -13.62 -4.52
C PHE A 241 -8.46 -14.48 -5.65
N VAL A 242 -7.55 -14.98 -6.48
CA VAL A 242 -7.83 -16.00 -7.50
C VAL A 242 -7.31 -17.33 -6.99
N LEU A 243 -8.22 -18.27 -6.70
CA LEU A 243 -7.85 -19.60 -6.21
C LEU A 243 -7.10 -20.39 -7.28
N GLY A 244 -7.66 -20.38 -8.50
CA GLY A 244 -7.08 -21.04 -9.65
C GLY A 244 -7.73 -20.61 -10.95
N CYS A 245 -7.09 -20.96 -12.06
CA CYS A 245 -7.65 -20.81 -13.39
C CYS A 245 -7.50 -22.10 -14.19
N THR A 246 -8.47 -22.37 -15.05
CA THR A 246 -8.46 -23.43 -16.05
C THR A 246 -8.37 -22.81 -17.44
N SER A 247 -7.47 -23.33 -18.26
CA SER A 247 -7.28 -22.91 -19.66
C SER A 247 -7.37 -24.11 -20.59
N ASP A 248 -7.94 -23.91 -21.77
CA ASP A 248 -8.03 -24.91 -22.83
C ASP A 248 -6.76 -25.00 -23.71
N VAL A 249 -5.89 -23.97 -23.66
CA VAL A 249 -4.66 -23.91 -24.48
C VAL A 249 -3.36 -24.05 -23.67
N ARG A 250 -3.39 -23.81 -22.36
CA ARG A 250 -2.22 -23.97 -21.49
C ARG A 250 -2.54 -24.68 -20.19
N THR A 251 -1.52 -25.24 -19.57
CA THR A 251 -1.61 -25.85 -18.25
C THR A 251 -0.91 -24.96 -17.25
N PHE A 252 -1.59 -24.63 -16.16
CA PHE A 252 -0.99 -23.94 -15.04
C PHE A 252 -0.36 -24.98 -14.11
N ALA A 253 0.95 -24.96 -13.98
CA ALA A 253 1.63 -25.59 -12.85
C ALA A 253 1.85 -24.49 -11.81
N SER A 254 0.84 -24.20 -10.98
CA SER A 254 1.01 -23.27 -9.88
C SER A 254 1.48 -24.05 -8.64
N PRO A 255 2.75 -23.93 -8.22
CA PRO A 255 3.16 -24.43 -6.91
C PRO A 255 2.67 -23.52 -5.77
N PHE A 256 2.02 -22.40 -6.10
CA PHE A 256 1.59 -21.36 -5.16
C PHE A 256 0.07 -21.42 -4.94
N PHE A 257 -0.32 -21.28 -3.67
CA PHE A 257 -1.70 -21.20 -3.21
C PHE A 257 -1.88 -19.91 -2.38
N PRO A 258 -2.86 -19.05 -2.69
CA PRO A 258 -3.71 -19.08 -3.89
C PRO A 258 -2.88 -18.81 -5.18
N MET A 259 -3.49 -18.94 -6.36
CA MET A 259 -2.81 -18.63 -7.62
C MET A 259 -2.39 -17.15 -7.69
N ALA A 260 -3.22 -16.23 -7.19
CA ALA A 260 -2.87 -14.82 -7.08
C ALA A 260 -3.65 -14.13 -5.96
N MET A 261 -3.00 -13.21 -5.25
CA MET A 261 -3.68 -12.19 -4.44
C MET A 261 -4.03 -11.00 -5.33
N VAL A 262 -5.22 -10.43 -5.13
CA VAL A 262 -5.64 -9.19 -5.80
C VAL A 262 -5.12 -8.00 -4.99
N GLY A 263 -4.67 -6.94 -5.67
CA GLY A 263 -4.25 -5.72 -5.00
C GLY A 263 -5.37 -5.10 -4.18
N ILE A 264 -5.03 -4.28 -3.17
CA ILE A 264 -6.00 -3.53 -2.34
C ILE A 264 -6.89 -2.57 -3.15
N ASP A 265 -6.47 -2.26 -4.38
CA ASP A 265 -7.18 -1.46 -5.38
C ASP A 265 -8.07 -2.31 -6.30
N GLY A 266 -8.20 -3.62 -6.03
CA GLY A 266 -8.95 -4.57 -6.85
C GLY A 266 -8.26 -4.94 -8.16
N MET A 267 -6.96 -4.66 -8.32
CA MET A 267 -6.27 -4.81 -9.59
C MET A 267 -5.48 -6.12 -9.71
N LEU A 268 -5.60 -6.78 -10.86
CA LEU A 268 -4.84 -7.97 -11.23
C LEU A 268 -4.46 -7.92 -12.73
N ARG A 269 -3.19 -8.19 -13.04
CA ARG A 269 -2.76 -8.33 -14.44
C ARG A 269 -2.93 -9.77 -14.92
N ILE A 270 -3.67 -9.95 -16.02
CA ILE A 270 -3.90 -11.26 -16.64
C ILE A 270 -3.28 -11.25 -18.04
N SER A 271 -2.78 -12.41 -18.48
CA SER A 271 -2.37 -12.62 -19.88
C SER A 271 -3.30 -13.62 -20.54
N LEU A 272 -3.67 -13.40 -21.80
CA LEU A 272 -4.42 -14.34 -22.62
C LEU A 272 -3.59 -14.74 -23.84
N GLN A 273 -3.64 -16.02 -24.19
CA GLN A 273 -3.11 -16.58 -25.42
C GLN A 273 -4.14 -16.44 -26.56
N ALA A 274 -3.69 -16.66 -27.80
CA ALA A 274 -4.61 -16.65 -28.94
C ALA A 274 -5.60 -17.81 -28.81
N ASP A 275 -6.88 -17.50 -29.06
CA ASP A 275 -7.99 -18.44 -29.05
C ASP A 275 -8.20 -19.18 -27.71
N GLU A 276 -7.68 -18.61 -26.61
CA GLU A 276 -7.80 -19.17 -25.26
C GLU A 276 -9.17 -18.95 -24.64
N THR A 277 -9.74 -19.99 -24.03
CA THR A 277 -10.79 -19.88 -23.03
C THR A 277 -10.18 -20.02 -21.65
N LEU A 278 -10.04 -18.89 -20.94
CA LEU A 278 -9.54 -18.86 -19.57
C LEU A 278 -10.71 -18.69 -18.60
N THR A 279 -10.86 -19.61 -17.66
CA THR A 279 -11.84 -19.51 -16.57
C THR A 279 -11.10 -19.43 -15.24
N CYS A 280 -11.38 -18.42 -14.41
CA CYS A 280 -10.76 -18.25 -13.11
C CYS A 280 -11.80 -18.22 -11.99
N ASP A 281 -11.49 -18.89 -10.88
CA ASP A 281 -12.29 -18.87 -9.66
C ASP A 281 -11.83 -17.71 -8.79
N TRP A 282 -12.70 -16.71 -8.63
CA TRP A 282 -12.46 -15.44 -7.97
C TRP A 282 -13.20 -15.38 -6.64
N PHE A 283 -12.52 -14.99 -5.58
CA PHE A 283 -13.07 -14.98 -4.23
C PHE A 283 -12.85 -13.63 -3.55
N ASP A 284 -13.93 -13.10 -2.99
CA ASP A 284 -13.89 -11.94 -2.09
C ASP A 284 -14.02 -12.40 -0.64
N VAL A 285 -13.20 -11.86 0.25
CA VAL A 285 -13.31 -12.09 1.70
C VAL A 285 -13.72 -10.79 2.35
N PRO A 286 -14.96 -10.67 2.86
CA PRO A 286 -15.36 -9.53 3.67
C PRO A 286 -14.46 -9.43 4.91
N ALA A 287 -14.19 -8.21 5.33
CA ALA A 287 -13.69 -7.94 6.66
C ALA A 287 -14.63 -8.59 7.68
N PRO A 288 -14.10 -9.10 8.80
CA PRO A 288 -14.93 -9.72 9.84
C PRO A 288 -16.03 -8.74 10.29
N ASP A 289 -17.21 -9.28 10.59
CA ASP A 289 -18.42 -8.50 10.95
C ASP A 289 -18.20 -7.60 12.18
N ALA A 290 -17.23 -7.96 13.02
CA ALA A 290 -16.73 -7.15 14.11
C ALA A 290 -15.20 -7.31 14.23
N PRO A 291 -14.51 -6.28 14.73
CA PRO A 291 -13.13 -6.43 15.10
C PRO A 291 -12.96 -7.39 16.29
N ASP A 292 -11.88 -8.18 16.28
CA ASP A 292 -11.50 -9.04 17.42
C ASP A 292 -11.33 -8.21 18.70
N LEU A 293 -10.89 -6.96 18.54
CA LEU A 293 -10.76 -5.98 19.62
C LEU A 293 -11.37 -4.63 19.23
N THR A 294 -12.36 -4.18 19.99
CA THR A 294 -12.82 -2.78 20.00
C THR A 294 -12.22 -2.05 21.20
N VAL A 295 -11.49 -0.97 20.97
CA VAL A 295 -11.06 -0.05 22.02
C VAL A 295 -11.95 1.19 21.98
N GLN A 296 -12.55 1.54 23.11
CA GLN A 296 -13.39 2.72 23.26
C GLN A 296 -12.93 3.59 24.43
N VAL A 297 -12.68 4.86 24.18
CA VAL A 297 -12.17 5.82 25.16
C VAL A 297 -13.31 6.67 25.73
N TYR A 298 -13.27 6.90 27.03
CA TYR A 298 -14.24 7.68 27.78
C TYR A 298 -13.56 8.75 28.64
N ASP A 299 -14.08 9.97 28.59
CA ASP A 299 -13.71 11.08 29.46
C ASP A 299 -14.67 11.18 30.65
N CYS A 300 -14.15 10.99 31.85
CA CYS A 300 -14.94 10.93 33.08
C CYS A 300 -14.96 12.25 33.87
N GLY A 301 -14.09 13.22 33.54
CA GLY A 301 -13.87 14.40 34.38
C GLY A 301 -13.58 13.98 35.82
N SER A 302 -14.33 14.51 36.80
CA SER A 302 -14.19 14.13 38.21
C SER A 302 -15.08 12.95 38.64
N ALA A 303 -15.84 12.34 37.73
CA ALA A 303 -16.71 11.22 38.05
C ALA A 303 -15.90 9.94 38.31
N ALA A 304 -16.51 8.98 39.02
CA ALA A 304 -15.97 7.63 39.06
C ALA A 304 -16.07 7.01 37.65
N PRO A 305 -15.08 6.22 37.21
CA PRO A 305 -15.07 5.64 35.87
C PRO A 305 -16.20 4.62 35.70
N SER A 306 -17.13 4.88 34.78
CA SER A 306 -18.09 3.92 34.24
C SER A 306 -18.67 4.44 32.92
N VAL A 307 -19.20 3.56 32.09
CA VAL A 307 -19.88 3.94 30.83
C VAL A 307 -21.15 4.78 31.05
N GLU A 308 -21.70 4.78 32.27
CA GLU A 308 -22.93 5.51 32.61
C GLU A 308 -22.63 6.94 33.08
N THR A 309 -21.41 7.18 33.57
CA THR A 309 -20.99 8.45 34.18
C THR A 309 -19.99 9.22 33.33
N CYS A 310 -19.33 8.56 32.38
CA CYS A 310 -18.34 9.15 31.50
C CYS A 310 -18.92 9.37 30.09
N GLU A 311 -18.45 10.40 29.40
CA GLU A 311 -18.80 10.69 28.01
C GLU A 311 -17.79 10.00 27.08
N PRO A 312 -18.19 9.48 25.90
CA PRO A 312 -17.23 9.03 24.90
C PRO A 312 -16.26 10.15 24.52
N ALA A 313 -14.99 9.81 24.33
CA ALA A 313 -13.99 10.77 23.89
C ALA A 313 -14.34 11.31 22.48
N THR A 314 -13.91 12.54 22.20
CA THR A 314 -14.15 13.21 20.89
C THR A 314 -12.84 13.59 20.20
N GLU A 315 -11.74 12.98 20.65
CA GLU A 315 -10.40 13.14 20.10
C GLU A 315 -9.77 11.77 19.82
N SER A 316 -8.75 11.78 18.96
CA SER A 316 -7.98 10.57 18.65
C SER A 316 -6.97 10.29 19.76
N HIS A 317 -6.86 9.02 20.13
CA HIS A 317 -5.94 8.51 21.15
C HIS A 317 -5.04 7.44 20.55
N ARG A 318 -3.75 7.50 20.88
CA ARG A 318 -2.76 6.55 20.39
C ARG A 318 -2.53 5.45 21.42
N PHE A 319 -2.55 4.21 20.97
CA PHE A 319 -2.37 3.02 21.80
C PHE A 319 -1.26 2.11 21.25
N VAL A 320 -0.77 1.25 22.13
CA VAL A 320 0.12 0.13 21.81
C VAL A 320 -0.49 -1.14 22.39
N LEU A 321 -0.61 -2.16 21.55
CA LEU A 321 -0.94 -3.52 21.92
C LEU A 321 0.36 -4.35 21.90
N ALA A 322 0.83 -4.82 23.06
CA ALA A 322 2.09 -5.57 23.16
C ALA A 322 1.85 -7.02 23.62
N PRO A 323 2.35 -8.04 22.89
CA PRO A 323 2.16 -9.45 23.24
C PRO A 323 2.84 -9.79 24.57
N VAL A 324 2.12 -10.52 25.44
CA VAL A 324 2.58 -10.85 26.81
C VAL A 324 3.65 -11.93 26.84
N ASP A 325 3.62 -12.86 25.88
CA ASP A 325 4.66 -13.89 25.72
C ASP A 325 5.98 -13.31 25.18
N GLY A 326 5.97 -12.06 24.71
CA GLY A 326 7.11 -11.41 24.08
C GLY A 326 7.39 -11.90 22.66
N GLU A 327 6.52 -12.72 22.09
CA GLU A 327 6.61 -13.18 20.70
C GLU A 327 5.84 -12.21 19.80
N GLY A 328 6.55 -11.57 18.87
CA GLY A 328 5.98 -10.59 17.95
C GLY A 328 6.28 -9.13 18.32
N ASN A 329 5.97 -8.23 17.40
CA ASN A 329 6.21 -6.80 17.57
C ASN A 329 5.00 -6.12 18.21
N PRO A 330 5.20 -5.15 19.13
CA PRO A 330 4.12 -4.29 19.60
C PRO A 330 3.45 -3.56 18.44
N ILE A 331 2.13 -3.43 18.51
CA ILE A 331 1.30 -2.84 17.46
C ILE A 331 0.83 -1.47 17.93
N ALA A 332 1.24 -0.42 17.24
CA ALA A 332 0.74 0.92 17.49
C ALA A 332 -0.50 1.19 16.63
N PHE A 333 -1.54 1.78 17.22
CA PHE A 333 -2.75 2.19 16.51
C PHE A 333 -3.33 3.47 17.11
N GLU A 334 -4.26 4.09 16.40
CA GLU A 334 -4.95 5.30 16.84
C GLU A 334 -6.46 5.09 16.77
N THR A 335 -7.20 5.65 17.73
CA THR A 335 -8.66 5.75 17.62
C THR A 335 -9.05 6.80 16.60
N ASP A 336 -10.25 6.69 16.06
CA ASP A 336 -10.86 7.75 15.28
C ASP A 336 -11.20 8.98 16.14
N GLY A 337 -11.84 9.98 15.51
CA GLY A 337 -12.28 11.21 16.19
C GLY A 337 -13.45 11.02 17.16
N GLU A 338 -13.96 9.80 17.32
CA GLU A 338 -15.00 9.43 18.30
C GLU A 338 -14.42 8.56 19.42
N GLY A 339 -13.09 8.45 19.51
CA GLY A 339 -12.42 7.67 20.54
C GLY A 339 -12.58 6.16 20.37
N VAL A 340 -12.90 5.67 19.16
CA VAL A 340 -13.09 4.24 18.87
C VAL A 340 -11.99 3.72 17.93
N ALA A 341 -11.47 2.52 18.21
CA ALA A 341 -10.63 1.76 17.29
C ALA A 341 -11.12 0.32 17.20
N GLY A 342 -11.13 -0.25 15.99
CA GLY A 342 -11.34 -1.67 15.74
C GLY A 342 -10.06 -2.32 15.22
N LEU A 343 -9.68 -3.46 15.78
CA LEU A 343 -8.51 -4.26 15.41
C LEU A 343 -8.94 -5.72 15.14
N SER A 344 -8.48 -6.30 14.04
CA SER A 344 -8.79 -7.68 13.62
C SER A 344 -7.53 -8.44 13.22
N GLY A 345 -7.61 -9.77 13.23
CA GLY A 345 -6.52 -10.68 12.89
C GLY A 345 -5.58 -10.98 14.06
N PHE A 346 -6.04 -10.79 15.30
CA PHE A 346 -5.21 -10.94 16.49
C PHE A 346 -5.67 -12.10 17.36
N VAL A 347 -4.77 -13.06 17.56
CA VAL A 347 -4.93 -14.16 18.52
C VAL A 347 -3.79 -14.09 19.54
N GLY A 348 -4.10 -14.35 20.80
CA GLY A 348 -3.10 -14.38 21.87
C GLY A 348 -3.47 -13.52 23.08
N THR A 349 -2.47 -13.25 23.92
CA THR A 349 -2.65 -12.44 25.14
C THR A 349 -1.80 -11.18 25.05
N TYR A 350 -2.42 -10.02 25.27
CA TYR A 350 -1.82 -8.72 25.02
C TYR A 350 -1.98 -7.76 26.20
N THR A 351 -1.02 -6.88 26.38
CA THR A 351 -1.18 -5.66 27.17
C THR A 351 -1.64 -4.51 26.29
N LEU A 352 -2.61 -3.74 26.77
CA LEU A 352 -3.07 -2.51 26.13
C LEU A 352 -2.53 -1.31 26.91
N SER A 353 -1.82 -0.41 26.23
CA SER A 353 -1.25 0.80 26.83
C SER A 353 -1.51 2.01 25.96
N GLU A 354 -1.92 3.13 26.55
CA GLU A 354 -2.05 4.39 25.84
C GLU A 354 -0.70 5.13 25.80
N VAL A 355 -0.41 5.80 24.69
CA VAL A 355 0.83 6.54 24.49
C VAL A 355 0.62 8.00 24.92
N GLY A 356 1.47 8.48 25.82
CA GLY A 356 1.48 9.88 26.24
C GLY A 356 0.48 10.24 27.35
N ARG A 357 -0.44 9.33 27.69
CA ARG A 357 -1.39 9.47 28.79
C ARG A 357 -1.52 8.13 29.52
N GLN A 358 -1.81 8.18 30.81
CA GLN A 358 -2.10 6.99 31.60
C GLN A 358 -3.59 6.97 31.94
N PRO A 359 -4.34 5.92 31.55
CA PRO A 359 -5.74 5.82 31.93
C PRO A 359 -5.89 5.58 33.43
N CYS A 360 -6.97 6.08 34.01
CA CYS A 360 -7.29 5.84 35.43
C CYS A 360 -7.89 4.45 35.65
N ALA A 361 -8.58 3.91 34.62
CA ALA A 361 -9.12 2.57 34.62
C ALA A 361 -9.17 2.03 33.18
N VAL A 362 -9.03 0.72 33.05
CA VAL A 362 -9.29 -0.02 31.83
C VAL A 362 -10.17 -1.20 32.22
N GLU A 363 -11.30 -1.35 31.56
CA GLU A 363 -12.21 -2.47 31.72
C GLU A 363 -12.26 -3.27 30.42
N SER A 364 -12.30 -4.59 30.49
CA SER A 364 -12.53 -5.42 29.31
C SER A 364 -13.30 -6.68 29.64
N ASP A 365 -14.17 -7.10 28.72
CA ASP A 365 -14.84 -8.40 28.75
C ASP A 365 -13.94 -9.56 28.29
N GLY A 366 -12.74 -9.26 27.78
CA GLY A 366 -11.69 -10.21 27.39
C GLY A 366 -10.49 -10.26 28.32
N ALA A 367 -10.54 -9.60 29.48
CA ALA A 367 -9.40 -9.55 30.40
C ALA A 367 -9.15 -10.88 31.15
N ASP A 368 -7.88 -11.28 31.29
CA ASP A 368 -7.45 -12.35 32.18
C ASP A 368 -7.31 -11.87 33.65
N GLY A 369 -6.88 -12.77 34.54
CA GLY A 369 -6.68 -12.44 35.97
C GLY A 369 -5.56 -11.43 36.26
N ASN A 370 -4.74 -11.09 35.26
CA ASN A 370 -3.66 -10.10 35.32
C ASN A 370 -4.01 -8.81 34.54
N ALA A 371 -5.26 -8.66 34.08
CA ALA A 371 -5.72 -7.56 33.24
C ALA A 371 -5.09 -7.49 31.83
N ASN A 372 -4.58 -8.60 31.31
CA ASN A 372 -4.22 -8.70 29.89
C ASN A 372 -5.44 -9.02 29.04
N LEU A 373 -5.51 -8.49 27.83
CA LEU A 373 -6.55 -8.82 26.84
C LEU A 373 -6.26 -10.18 26.22
N VAL A 374 -7.22 -11.10 26.28
CA VAL A 374 -7.15 -12.41 25.62
C VAL A 374 -7.99 -12.36 24.35
N LEU A 375 -7.33 -12.26 23.20
CA LEU A 375 -7.93 -12.20 21.88
C LEU A 375 -7.93 -13.59 21.24
N GLY A 376 -9.00 -13.94 20.52
CA GLY A 376 -9.13 -15.22 19.83
C GLY A 376 -9.98 -15.10 18.58
N ALA A 377 -9.76 -16.00 17.63
CA ALA A 377 -10.34 -15.95 16.27
C ALA A 377 -11.88 -15.88 16.22
N ASP A 378 -12.57 -16.34 17.27
CA ASP A 378 -14.03 -16.36 17.35
C ASP A 378 -14.57 -15.53 18.54
N ARG A 379 -13.78 -14.57 19.03
CA ARG A 379 -14.14 -13.78 20.21
C ARG A 379 -13.90 -12.31 19.99
N GLU A 380 -15.00 -11.57 19.93
CA GLU A 380 -15.01 -10.11 20.08
C GLU A 380 -14.66 -9.73 21.53
N VAL A 381 -13.73 -8.79 21.66
CA VAL A 381 -13.33 -8.20 22.93
C VAL A 381 -13.55 -6.71 22.86
N THR A 382 -14.22 -6.15 23.86
CA THR A 382 -14.30 -4.70 24.06
C THR A 382 -13.40 -4.30 25.21
N ALA A 383 -12.47 -3.37 24.97
CA ALA A 383 -11.69 -2.69 25.99
C ALA A 383 -12.15 -1.23 26.12
N ARG A 384 -12.61 -0.85 27.32
CA ARG A 384 -13.07 0.49 27.67
C ARG A 384 -11.97 1.18 28.46
N VAL A 385 -11.47 2.28 27.94
CA VAL A 385 -10.37 3.05 28.53
C VAL A 385 -10.95 4.32 29.12
N PHE A 386 -10.73 4.56 30.41
CA PHE A 386 -11.31 5.69 31.12
C PHE A 386 -10.23 6.70 31.50
N HIS A 387 -10.52 7.97 31.24
CA HIS A 387 -9.70 9.10 31.64
C HIS A 387 -10.37 9.90 32.74
N CYS A 388 -9.72 9.99 33.90
CA CYS A 388 -10.23 10.71 35.05
C CYS A 388 -9.37 11.95 35.35
N GLY A 389 -10.03 13.07 35.64
CA GLY A 389 -9.48 14.20 36.41
C GLY A 389 -8.26 14.89 35.82
N GLN A 390 -8.35 15.39 34.58
CA GLN A 390 -7.36 16.35 34.07
C GLN A 390 -7.50 17.73 34.71
#